data_AF-A0A1S1UBQ0-F1
#
_entry.id   AF-A0A1S1UBQ0-F1
#
_cell.length_a   1.000
_cell.length_b   1.000
_cell.length_c   1.000
_cell.angle_alpha   90.00
_cell.angle_beta   90.00
_cell.angle_gamma   90.00
#
_symmetry.space_group_name_H-M   'P 1'
#
loop_
_entity.id
_entity.type
_entity.pdbx_description
1 polymer ?
#
loop_
_entity_poly.entity_id
_entity_poly.type
_entity_poly.pdbx_seq_one_letter_code
_entity_poly.pdbx_strand_id
1 'polypeptide(L)'
;MQELDELLGLDDDEYERLDLFLEADELIGQLQSADVPALLALWRVRGLSWQQRYTQASSNIDGAVLRALLAGLLQIKGTTHGVFELMSRLPPVADTSPLSDALLDYAEQAWHAQGPASHRQIQISCWSCGLSGRLLKRLGLSSWKDAGL
;
A
#
# COMPACT_ATOMS: atom_id res chain seq x y z
N MET A 1 19.37 -2.12 2.74
CA MET A 1 18.65 -0.99 2.09
C MET A 1 19.19 -0.66 0.71
N GLN A 2 20.50 -0.42 0.56
CA GLN A 2 21.10 -0.10 -0.75
C GLN A 2 20.84 -1.17 -1.82
N GLU A 3 21.03 -2.45 -1.47
CA GLU A 3 20.77 -3.59 -2.36
C GLU A 3 19.33 -3.64 -2.89
N LEU A 4 18.33 -3.50 -2.01
CA LEU A 4 16.92 -3.43 -2.40
C LEU A 4 16.64 -2.24 -3.33
N ASP A 5 17.25 -1.08 -3.05
CA ASP A 5 17.07 0.12 -3.87
C ASP A 5 17.68 -0.03 -5.27
N GLU A 6 18.86 -0.62 -5.36
CA GLU A 6 19.55 -0.91 -6.62
C GLU A 6 18.74 -1.91 -7.45
N LEU A 7 18.29 -3.01 -6.84
CA LEU A 7 17.49 -4.05 -7.49
C LEU A 7 16.17 -3.50 -8.04
N LEU A 8 15.43 -2.74 -7.23
CA LEU A 8 14.17 -2.13 -7.65
C LEU A 8 14.37 -0.96 -8.63
N GLY A 9 15.59 -0.42 -8.71
CA GLY A 9 15.97 0.69 -9.58
C GLY A 9 16.51 0.29 -10.96
N LEU A 10 16.64 -1.00 -11.25
CA LEU A 10 17.05 -1.51 -12.57
C LEU A 10 16.08 -1.08 -13.67
N ASP A 11 16.49 -1.16 -14.93
CA ASP A 11 15.55 -0.91 -16.03
C ASP A 11 14.46 -2.00 -16.11
N ASP A 12 13.32 -1.71 -16.76
CA ASP A 12 12.18 -2.63 -16.83
C ASP A 12 12.52 -3.93 -17.57
N ASP A 13 13.30 -3.85 -18.65
CA ASP A 13 13.67 -5.01 -19.48
C ASP A 13 14.62 -5.95 -18.72
N GLU A 14 15.53 -5.40 -17.91
CA GLU A 14 16.46 -6.13 -17.09
C GLU A 14 15.78 -6.79 -15.89
N TYR A 15 14.89 -6.06 -15.20
CA TYR A 15 14.16 -6.57 -14.05
C TYR A 15 13.25 -7.76 -14.41
N GLU A 16 12.47 -7.62 -15.48
CA GLU A 16 11.57 -8.69 -15.93
C GLU A 16 12.33 -9.89 -16.51
N ARG A 17 13.38 -9.64 -17.31
CA ARG A 17 14.19 -10.71 -17.91
C ARG A 17 14.91 -11.56 -16.87
N LEU A 18 15.32 -10.96 -15.76
CA LEU A 18 16.03 -11.65 -14.69
C LEU A 18 15.10 -12.26 -13.63
N ASP A 19 13.78 -12.09 -13.74
CA ASP A 19 12.77 -12.59 -12.80
C ASP A 19 13.09 -12.22 -11.34
N LEU A 20 13.56 -10.98 -11.12
CA LEU A 20 14.04 -10.49 -9.81
C LEU A 20 12.92 -10.25 -8.80
N PHE A 21 11.68 -10.64 -9.14
CA PHE A 21 10.52 -10.54 -8.27
C PHE A 21 10.73 -11.31 -6.96
N LEU A 22 11.25 -12.53 -7.03
CA LEU A 22 11.46 -13.36 -5.84
C LEU A 22 12.56 -12.80 -4.95
N GLU A 23 13.65 -12.31 -5.56
CA GLU A 23 14.75 -11.68 -4.84
C GLU A 23 14.31 -10.38 -4.14
N ALA A 24 13.49 -9.56 -4.82
CA ALA A 24 12.85 -8.41 -4.21
C ALA A 24 11.98 -8.79 -3.00
N ASP A 25 11.16 -9.85 -3.12
CA ASP A 25 10.28 -10.30 -2.04
C ASP A 25 11.06 -10.84 -0.84
N GLU A 26 12.16 -11.57 -1.07
CA GLU A 26 13.07 -12.01 -0.02
C GLU A 26 13.73 -10.83 0.71
N LEU A 27 14.23 -9.84 -0.02
CA LEU A 27 14.84 -8.64 0.56
C LEU A 27 13.81 -7.80 1.35
N ILE A 28 12.58 -7.70 0.85
CA ILE A 28 11.48 -7.02 1.53
C ILE A 28 11.07 -7.77 2.81
N GLY A 29 11.05 -9.10 2.77
CA GLY A 29 10.75 -9.94 3.94
C GLY A 29 11.77 -9.83 5.07
N GLN A 30 12.99 -9.40 4.75
CA GLN A 30 14.08 -9.19 5.73
C GLN A 30 14.07 -7.80 6.38
N LEU A 31 13.24 -6.88 5.89
CA LEU A 31 13.15 -5.52 6.43
C LEU A 31 12.79 -5.52 7.91
N GLN A 32 13.39 -4.58 8.63
CA GLN A 32 13.11 -4.32 10.03
C GLN A 32 12.40 -2.96 10.17
N SER A 33 11.76 -2.73 11.32
CA SER A 33 11.10 -1.44 11.57
C SER A 33 12.09 -0.25 11.53
N ALA A 34 13.37 -0.51 11.78
CA ALA A 34 14.44 0.49 11.70
C ALA A 34 14.74 0.93 10.25
N ASP A 35 14.39 0.13 9.24
CA ASP A 35 14.61 0.44 7.83
C ASP A 35 13.53 1.37 7.25
N VAL A 36 12.37 1.47 7.91
CA VAL A 36 11.21 2.24 7.42
C VAL A 36 11.53 3.70 7.12
N PRO A 37 12.30 4.46 7.94
CA PRO A 37 12.66 5.84 7.61
C PRO A 37 13.46 5.95 6.30
N ALA A 38 14.40 5.03 6.06
CA ALA A 38 15.18 5.00 4.83
C ALA A 38 14.30 4.63 3.63
N LEU A 39 13.39 3.68 3.82
CA LEU A 39 12.43 3.28 2.79
C LEU A 39 11.48 4.42 2.39
N LEU A 40 10.97 5.19 3.36
CA LEU A 40 10.14 6.38 3.10
C LEU A 40 10.93 7.48 2.39
N ALA A 41 12.22 7.61 2.66
CA ALA A 41 13.09 8.54 1.93
C ALA A 41 13.24 8.11 0.47
N LEU A 42 13.46 6.82 0.21
CA LEU A 42 13.50 6.25 -1.14
C LEU A 42 12.18 6.44 -1.87
N TRP A 43 11.05 6.19 -1.20
CA TRP A 43 9.72 6.36 -1.79
C TRP A 43 9.47 7.76 -2.35
N ARG A 44 10.06 8.80 -1.72
CA ARG A 44 9.92 10.20 -2.14
C ARG A 44 10.79 10.56 -3.35
N VAL A 45 11.93 9.90 -3.51
CA VAL A 45 12.91 10.24 -4.56
C VAL A 45 12.84 9.30 -5.76
N ARG A 46 12.34 8.07 -5.56
CA ARG A 46 12.17 7.08 -6.61
C ARG A 46 10.83 7.24 -7.33
N GLY A 47 10.82 6.86 -8.61
CA GLY A 47 9.66 6.99 -9.49
C GLY A 47 8.65 5.84 -9.36
N LEU A 48 7.62 5.89 -10.20
CA LEU A 48 6.50 4.95 -10.18
C LEU A 48 6.91 3.48 -10.34
N SER A 49 7.79 3.15 -11.29
CA SER A 49 8.21 1.76 -11.54
C SER A 49 8.83 1.12 -10.30
N TRP A 50 9.67 1.86 -9.56
CA TRP A 50 10.26 1.40 -8.31
C TRP A 50 9.18 1.10 -7.26
N GLN A 51 8.20 1.99 -7.11
CA GLN A 51 7.10 1.83 -6.14
C GLN A 51 6.20 0.65 -6.53
N GLN A 52 5.93 0.46 -7.81
CA GLN A 52 5.16 -0.68 -8.33
C GLN A 52 5.85 -2.00 -8.00
N ARG A 53 7.13 -2.14 -8.34
CA ARG A 53 7.91 -3.36 -8.06
C ARG A 53 7.98 -3.66 -6.57
N TYR A 54 8.22 -2.64 -5.73
CA TYR A 54 8.18 -2.79 -4.27
C TYR A 54 6.83 -3.38 -3.82
N THR A 55 5.73 -2.74 -4.22
CA THR A 55 4.38 -3.16 -3.78
C THR A 55 4.00 -4.55 -4.28
N GLN A 56 4.43 -4.91 -5.49
CA GLN A 56 4.22 -6.23 -6.07
C GLN A 56 4.94 -7.29 -5.23
N ALA A 57 6.22 -7.04 -4.92
CA ALA A 57 7.11 -7.94 -4.18
C ALA A 57 6.95 -7.86 -2.65
N SER A 58 5.87 -7.26 -2.14
CA SER A 58 5.62 -7.14 -0.69
C SER A 58 4.77 -8.28 -0.13
N SER A 59 4.88 -9.51 -0.66
CA SER A 59 4.06 -10.64 -0.16
C SER A 59 4.50 -11.12 1.21
N ASN A 60 5.80 -11.09 1.50
CA ASN A 60 6.39 -11.57 2.75
C ASN A 60 6.80 -10.46 3.72
N ILE A 61 6.36 -9.22 3.49
CA ILE A 61 6.66 -8.09 4.37
C ILE A 61 6.17 -8.34 5.80
N ASP A 62 7.02 -8.07 6.79
CA ASP A 62 6.64 -8.16 8.20
C ASP A 62 5.49 -7.18 8.53
N GLY A 63 4.55 -7.62 9.38
CA GLY A 63 3.35 -6.86 9.70
C GLY A 63 3.64 -5.55 10.46
N ALA A 64 4.69 -5.49 11.29
CA ALA A 64 5.07 -4.25 11.98
C ALA A 64 5.72 -3.27 10.99
N VAL A 65 6.58 -3.76 10.10
CA VAL A 65 7.18 -2.96 9.02
C VAL A 65 6.11 -2.39 8.10
N LEU A 66 5.17 -3.22 7.65
CA LEU A 66 4.05 -2.81 6.79
C LEU A 66 3.21 -1.71 7.45
N ARG A 67 2.84 -1.89 8.72
CA ARG A 67 2.07 -0.89 9.47
C ARG A 67 2.82 0.43 9.62
N ALA A 68 4.11 0.38 9.95
CA ALA A 68 4.95 1.57 10.07
C ALA A 68 5.15 2.28 8.72
N LEU A 69 5.35 1.52 7.64
CA LEU A 69 5.45 2.04 6.28
C LEU A 69 4.15 2.74 5.87
N LEU A 70 2.99 2.08 6.01
CA LEU A 70 1.69 2.69 5.70
C LEU A 70 1.48 3.97 6.48
N ALA A 71 1.76 3.98 7.79
CA ALA A 71 1.66 5.18 8.62
C ALA A 71 2.52 6.32 8.07
N GLY A 72 3.75 6.02 7.61
CA GLY A 72 4.65 6.99 7.01
C GLY A 72 4.22 7.48 5.63
N LEU A 73 3.72 6.59 4.76
CA LEU A 73 3.23 6.93 3.42
C LEU A 73 2.05 7.90 3.50
N LEU A 74 1.14 7.71 4.47
CA LEU A 74 0.01 8.62 4.70
C LEU A 74 0.44 10.04 5.11
N GLN A 75 1.67 10.24 5.58
CA GLN A 75 2.21 11.57 5.91
C GLN A 75 2.87 12.27 4.71
N ILE A 76 3.06 11.57 3.58
CA ILE A 76 3.61 12.17 2.37
C ILE A 76 2.49 12.97 1.69
N LYS A 77 2.75 14.27 1.45
CA LYS A 77 1.76 15.14 0.81
C LYS A 77 1.55 14.69 -0.65
N GLY A 78 0.28 14.43 -1.01
CA GLY A 78 -0.13 14.03 -2.36
C GLY A 78 -0.56 12.57 -2.44
N THR A 79 -0.96 12.14 -3.63
CA THR A 79 -1.32 10.75 -3.88
C THR A 79 -0.07 9.89 -3.84
N THR A 80 0.00 8.98 -2.88
CA THR A 80 1.10 8.03 -2.77
C THR A 80 0.68 6.73 -3.43
N HIS A 81 1.36 6.37 -4.52
CA HIS A 81 1.12 5.08 -5.19
C HIS A 81 1.42 3.93 -4.23
N GLY A 82 0.70 2.82 -4.37
CA GLY A 82 0.96 1.60 -3.62
C GLY A 82 0.27 1.51 -2.26
N VAL A 83 -0.36 2.58 -1.74
CA VAL A 83 -1.04 2.52 -0.42
C VAL A 83 -2.14 1.46 -0.44
N PHE A 84 -2.98 1.42 -1.48
CA PHE A 84 -4.08 0.46 -1.57
C PHE A 84 -3.60 -0.98 -1.80
N GLU A 85 -2.53 -1.16 -2.56
CA GLU A 85 -1.86 -2.44 -2.76
C GLU A 85 -1.27 -2.95 -1.43
N LEU A 86 -0.56 -2.09 -0.69
CA LEU A 86 0.02 -2.44 0.61
C LEU A 86 -1.05 -2.70 1.67
N MET A 87 -2.17 -1.96 1.66
CA MET A 87 -3.31 -2.26 2.53
C MET A 87 -3.80 -3.69 2.35
N SER A 88 -3.74 -4.24 1.13
CA SER A 88 -4.15 -5.63 0.86
C SER A 88 -3.23 -6.69 1.47
N ARG A 89 -2.06 -6.28 1.99
CA ARG A 89 -1.12 -7.14 2.70
C ARG A 89 -1.32 -7.14 4.21
N LEU A 90 -2.17 -6.24 4.73
CA LEU A 90 -2.51 -6.25 6.15
C LEU A 90 -3.33 -7.50 6.51
N PRO A 91 -3.27 -7.96 7.77
CA PRO A 91 -4.18 -8.99 8.25
C PRO A 91 -5.65 -8.60 7.97
N PRO A 92 -6.53 -9.58 7.63
CA PRO A 92 -7.94 -9.33 7.32
C PRO A 92 -8.77 -9.09 8.58
N VAL A 93 -8.31 -8.18 9.44
CA VAL A 93 -8.90 -7.84 10.72
C VAL A 93 -8.95 -6.33 10.82
N ALA A 94 -10.17 -5.80 10.87
CA ALA A 94 -10.37 -4.42 11.27
C ALA A 94 -10.01 -4.26 12.74
N ASP A 95 -9.04 -3.41 13.03
CA ASP A 95 -8.75 -2.95 14.38
C ASP A 95 -9.18 -1.48 14.56
N THR A 96 -9.19 -1.02 15.81
CA THR A 96 -9.48 0.38 16.16
C THR A 96 -8.19 1.17 16.41
N SER A 97 -7.10 0.80 15.72
CA SER A 97 -5.83 1.50 15.86
C SER A 97 -5.87 2.87 15.17
N PRO A 98 -5.00 3.81 15.59
CA PRO A 98 -4.81 5.07 14.88
C PRO A 98 -4.46 4.90 13.39
N LEU A 99 -3.76 3.81 13.03
CA LEU A 99 -3.45 3.51 11.63
C LEU A 99 -4.71 3.17 10.85
N SER A 100 -5.60 2.32 11.38
CA SER A 100 -6.86 1.99 10.70
C SER A 100 -7.76 3.22 10.51
N ASP A 101 -7.78 4.13 11.49
CA ASP A 101 -8.51 5.40 11.34
C ASP A 101 -7.90 6.27 10.23
N ALA A 102 -6.57 6.39 10.19
CA ALA A 102 -5.88 7.15 9.15
C ALA A 102 -6.05 6.53 7.75
N LEU A 103 -6.06 5.20 7.64
CA LEU A 103 -6.33 4.48 6.39
C LEU A 103 -7.77 4.70 5.91
N LEU A 104 -8.74 4.76 6.84
CA LEU A 104 -10.12 5.11 6.50
C LEU A 104 -10.25 6.56 6.02
N ASP A 105 -9.60 7.50 6.70
CA ASP A 105 -9.57 8.91 6.29
C ASP A 105 -8.98 9.03 4.87
N TYR A 106 -7.89 8.32 4.59
CA TYR A 106 -7.27 8.26 3.27
C TYR A 106 -8.21 7.65 2.22
N ALA A 107 -8.83 6.52 2.52
CA ALA A 107 -9.75 5.85 1.59
C ALA A 107 -10.99 6.69 1.27
N GLU A 108 -11.55 7.38 2.26
CA GLU A 108 -12.67 8.31 2.10
C GLU A 108 -12.29 9.52 1.23
N GLN A 109 -11.13 10.13 1.48
CA GLN A 109 -10.63 11.22 0.66
C GLN A 109 -10.39 10.78 -0.79
N ALA A 110 -9.75 9.62 -0.98
CA ALA A 110 -9.50 9.04 -2.30
C ALA A 110 -10.80 8.70 -3.03
N TRP A 111 -11.82 8.21 -2.31
CA TRP A 111 -13.14 7.89 -2.86
C TRP A 111 -13.79 9.10 -3.52
N HIS A 112 -13.73 10.26 -2.85
CA HIS A 112 -14.29 11.50 -3.36
C HIS A 112 -13.40 12.15 -4.44
N ALA A 113 -12.08 12.06 -4.31
CA ALA A 113 -11.15 12.71 -5.22
C ALA A 113 -10.99 11.98 -6.57
N GLN A 114 -10.94 10.64 -6.57
CA GLN A 114 -10.64 9.85 -7.77
C GLN A 114 -11.89 9.43 -8.54
N GLY A 115 -13.05 9.38 -7.88
CA GLY A 115 -14.33 9.08 -8.50
C GLY A 115 -14.53 7.60 -8.86
N PRO A 116 -15.60 7.29 -9.62
CA PRO A 116 -16.13 5.93 -9.78
C PRO A 116 -15.14 4.89 -10.32
N ALA A 117 -14.19 5.29 -11.15
CA ALA A 117 -13.20 4.38 -11.74
C ALA A 117 -12.32 3.71 -10.67
N SER A 118 -12.06 4.38 -9.54
CA SER A 118 -11.23 3.86 -8.46
C SER A 118 -12.03 3.18 -7.34
N HIS A 119 -13.35 3.37 -7.29
CA HIS A 119 -14.20 2.88 -6.18
C HIS A 119 -14.05 1.39 -5.92
N ARG A 120 -13.95 0.59 -7.00
CA ARG A 120 -13.77 -0.86 -6.88
C ARG A 120 -12.45 -1.23 -6.20
N GLN A 121 -11.35 -0.61 -6.62
CA GLN A 121 -10.03 -0.86 -6.03
C GLN A 121 -10.01 -0.45 -4.55
N ILE A 122 -10.56 0.72 -4.23
CA ILE A 122 -10.65 1.22 -2.85
C ILE A 122 -11.43 0.24 -1.97
N GLN A 123 -12.58 -0.27 -2.44
CA GLN A 123 -13.36 -1.26 -1.68
C GLN A 123 -12.62 -2.58 -1.52
N ILE A 124 -11.97 -3.10 -2.56
CA ILE A 124 -11.21 -4.36 -2.48
C ILE A 124 -10.09 -4.23 -1.43
N SER A 125 -9.34 -3.14 -1.46
CA SER A 125 -8.26 -2.87 -0.50
C SER A 125 -8.76 -2.63 0.93
N CYS A 126 -9.93 -2.00 1.09
CA CYS A 126 -10.54 -1.88 2.41
C CYS A 126 -11.13 -3.20 2.90
N TRP A 127 -11.67 -4.03 2.02
CA TRP A 127 -12.24 -5.33 2.37
C TRP A 127 -11.17 -6.31 2.82
N SER A 128 -10.03 -6.36 2.11
CA SER A 128 -8.92 -7.26 2.43
C SER A 128 -8.32 -7.04 3.82
N CYS A 129 -8.42 -5.83 4.37
CA CYS A 129 -8.00 -5.50 5.74
C CYS A 129 -9.18 -5.30 6.72
N GLY A 130 -10.40 -5.68 6.34
CA GLY A 130 -11.60 -5.60 7.18
C GLY A 130 -12.24 -4.20 7.33
N LEU A 131 -11.68 -3.16 6.72
CA LEU A 131 -12.14 -1.77 6.82
C LEU A 131 -13.36 -1.44 5.94
N SER A 132 -13.74 -2.27 4.98
CA SER A 132 -14.83 -1.98 4.01
C SER A 132 -16.14 -1.55 4.69
N GLY A 133 -16.62 -2.28 5.70
CA GLY A 133 -17.86 -1.91 6.40
C GLY A 133 -17.80 -0.56 7.11
N ARG A 134 -16.63 -0.20 7.64
CA ARG A 134 -16.39 1.10 8.28
C ARG A 134 -16.33 2.23 7.25
N LEU A 135 -15.71 1.97 6.09
CA LEU A 135 -15.69 2.92 4.98
C LEU A 135 -17.11 3.19 4.47
N LEU A 136 -17.92 2.16 4.20
CA LEU A 136 -19.31 2.33 3.75
C LEU A 136 -20.13 3.18 4.71
N LYS A 137 -20.00 2.92 6.02
CA LYS A 137 -20.67 3.70 7.06
C LYS A 137 -20.30 5.19 7.00
N ARG A 138 -19.02 5.51 6.78
CA ARG A 138 -18.56 6.91 6.64
C ARG A 138 -19.11 7.57 5.38
N LEU A 139 -19.19 6.81 4.29
CA LEU A 139 -19.76 7.27 3.02
C LEU A 139 -21.30 7.36 3.05
N GLY A 140 -21.97 6.95 4.14
CA GLY A 140 -23.44 6.92 4.22
C GLY A 140 -24.08 5.83 3.37
N LEU A 141 -23.33 4.78 3.01
CA LEU A 141 -23.77 3.67 2.17
C LEU A 141 -24.08 2.44 3.03
N SER A 142 -25.14 1.70 2.67
CA SER A 142 -25.52 0.48 3.40
C SER A 142 -24.84 -0.77 2.83
N SER A 143 -24.47 -0.74 1.54
CA SER A 143 -23.83 -1.84 0.85
C SER A 143 -22.99 -1.36 -0.34
N TRP A 144 -22.16 -2.26 -0.90
CA TRP A 144 -21.36 -1.98 -2.10
C TRP A 144 -22.25 -1.74 -3.33
N LYS A 145 -23.44 -2.35 -3.36
CA LYS A 145 -24.42 -2.16 -4.43
C LYS A 145 -24.92 -0.71 -4.48
N ASP A 146 -25.07 -0.08 -3.32
CA ASP A 146 -25.45 1.33 -3.23
C ASP A 146 -24.35 2.26 -3.78
N ALA A 147 -23.11 1.76 -3.85
CA ALA A 147 -21.97 2.43 -4.45
C ALA A 147 -21.86 2.20 -5.97
N GLY A 148 -22.73 1.38 -6.58
CA GLY A 148 -22.64 0.98 -7.98
C GLY A 148 -21.54 -0.05 -8.28
N LEU A 149 -21.15 -0.86 -7.29
CA LEU A 149 -20.12 -1.90 -7.37
C LEU A 149 -20.70 -3.32 -7.37
#